data_AF-A0A060RMG9-F1
#
_entry.id   AF-A0A060RMG9-F1
#
_cell.length_a   1.000
_cell.length_b   1.000
_cell.length_c   1.000
_cell.angle_alpha   90.00
_cell.angle_beta   90.00
_cell.angle_gamma   90.00
#
_symmetry.space_group_name_H-M   'P 1'
#
loop_
_entity.id
_entity.type
_entity.pdbx_description
1 polymer ?
#
loop_
_entity_poly.entity_id
_entity_poly.type
_entity_poly.pdbx_seq_one_letter_code
_entity_poly.pdbx_strand_id
1 'polypeptide(L)'
;MKLHYSIILLFSLPLNILEHNNNNEPYMTSRHTPRYISRVLSEGDTQSSSYDNDPQMKKVMKKFQDRTSQRLREYDERMKGKRQKHKEQRDKNIQKIIEKDKRKRQKHKEQRDKNIQKIIEKDKREKSLVEKVEKGCLRCGCALGGGVLPVWGLVSGLWYATLSQHVTKLAIQKGIEKGIEAGLAQMNSIFQSTSHAGKIPTITTEQMLSSGKFTNSVNFYDMAKHINSMRDKFQESMYDQFWLQIGGMVNDGGIDTFNKYNGARIAAVSNAFEKGKAAEFASHTSLLSNTIIASVVTILVIVLVMIIIYLILRYRRKKKMKKKAQYTKLLNK
;
A
#
# COMPACT_ATOMS: atom_id res chain seq x y z
N MET A 1 1.74 2.65 -26.08
CA MET A 1 3.21 2.79 -25.93
C MET A 1 3.70 3.88 -24.95
N LYS A 2 2.86 4.79 -24.43
CA LYS A 2 3.31 5.86 -23.49
C LYS A 2 3.36 5.46 -21.99
N LEU A 3 2.83 4.30 -21.59
CA LEU A 3 2.76 3.89 -20.16
C LEU A 3 3.97 3.09 -19.65
N HIS A 4 4.83 2.57 -20.54
CA HIS A 4 6.00 1.80 -20.13
C HIS A 4 7.20 2.67 -19.72
N TYR A 5 7.19 3.97 -20.05
CA TYR A 5 8.29 4.88 -19.75
C TYR A 5 8.33 5.29 -18.27
N SER A 6 7.18 5.41 -17.60
CA SER A 6 7.10 5.76 -16.18
C SER A 6 7.49 4.61 -15.25
N ILE A 7 7.36 3.36 -15.70
CA ILE A 7 7.72 2.16 -14.93
C ILE A 7 9.24 1.96 -14.90
N ILE A 8 9.95 2.28 -16.00
CA ILE A 8 11.41 2.14 -16.09
C ILE A 8 12.13 3.22 -15.24
N LEU A 9 11.57 4.42 -15.15
CA LEU A 9 12.14 5.55 -14.38
C LEU A 9 12.11 5.35 -12.85
N LEU A 10 11.22 4.49 -12.34
CA LEU A 10 11.12 4.18 -10.90
C LEU A 10 12.16 3.17 -10.40
N PHE A 11 12.84 2.45 -11.31
CA PHE A 11 13.84 1.43 -10.95
C PHE A 11 15.28 1.96 -10.89
N SER A 12 15.58 3.16 -11.40
CA SER A 12 16.94 3.74 -11.39
C SER A 12 17.31 4.45 -10.08
N LEU A 13 16.33 5.02 -9.38
CA LEU A 13 16.52 5.73 -8.10
C LEU A 13 17.06 4.88 -6.92
N PRO A 14 16.69 3.61 -6.73
CA PRO A 14 17.20 2.82 -5.60
C PRO A 14 18.63 2.26 -5.78
N LEU A 15 19.18 2.26 -6.99
CA LEU A 15 20.51 1.70 -7.27
C LEU A 15 21.66 2.66 -6.92
N ASN A 16 21.46 3.97 -7.05
CA ASN A 16 22.48 4.99 -6.73
C ASN A 16 22.74 5.19 -5.23
N ILE A 17 21.95 4.59 -4.34
CA ILE A 17 22.07 4.79 -2.88
C ILE A 17 22.96 3.71 -2.23
N LEU A 18 23.37 2.66 -2.97
CA LEU A 18 24.09 1.52 -2.41
C LEU A 18 25.63 1.64 -2.50
N GLU A 19 26.17 2.59 -3.26
CA GLU A 19 27.59 2.60 -3.67
C GLU A 19 28.53 3.46 -2.79
N HIS A 20 28.05 4.13 -1.73
CA HIS A 20 28.89 5.02 -0.91
C HIS A 20 28.87 4.65 0.58
N ASN A 21 29.80 3.79 1.01
CA ASN A 21 30.38 3.83 2.37
C ASN A 21 31.52 2.81 2.54
N ASN A 22 32.77 3.27 2.40
CA ASN A 22 33.97 2.58 2.91
C ASN A 22 34.89 3.63 3.52
N ASN A 23 35.17 3.57 4.82
CA ASN A 23 36.30 4.25 5.46
C ASN A 23 36.73 3.44 6.70
N ASN A 24 37.96 2.91 6.65
CA ASN A 24 38.67 2.25 7.76
C ASN A 24 39.69 3.24 8.35
N GLU A 25 39.88 3.25 9.68
CA GLU A 25 40.99 3.95 10.36
C GLU A 25 41.98 2.96 11.01
N PRO A 26 43.29 3.29 11.10
CA PRO A 26 44.33 2.46 11.72
C PRO A 26 44.73 2.90 13.14
N TYR A 27 45.45 2.02 13.85
CA TYR A 27 45.72 2.02 15.29
C TYR A 27 47.11 2.56 15.71
N MET A 28 47.14 3.14 16.94
CA MET A 28 48.17 3.32 18.00
C MET A 28 49.69 3.13 17.73
N THR A 29 50.50 3.99 18.35
CA THR A 29 51.86 3.64 18.85
C THR A 29 52.23 4.40 20.14
N SER A 30 52.93 3.71 21.06
CA SER A 30 53.43 4.20 22.35
C SER A 30 54.97 4.16 22.36
N ARG A 31 55.63 5.15 23.01
CA ARG A 31 57.09 5.18 23.23
C ARG A 31 57.39 5.59 24.68
N HIS A 32 58.24 4.83 25.37
CA HIS A 32 58.86 5.23 26.65
C HIS A 32 60.39 5.30 26.49
N THR A 33 61.01 6.29 27.13
CA THR A 33 62.46 6.44 27.29
C THR A 33 62.79 6.72 28.76
N PRO A 34 63.78 6.06 29.38
CA PRO A 34 64.27 6.39 30.73
C PRO A 34 65.53 7.26 30.67
N ARG A 35 65.68 8.22 31.60
CA ARG A 35 66.85 9.11 31.74
C ARG A 35 67.17 9.40 33.21
N TYR A 36 68.22 8.79 33.76
CA TYR A 36 68.94 9.26 34.96
C TYR A 36 70.30 8.56 35.10
N ILE A 37 71.36 9.34 35.33
CA ILE A 37 72.73 8.91 35.67
C ILE A 37 73.02 9.45 37.08
N SER A 38 73.40 8.58 38.02
CA SER A 38 73.77 8.96 39.39
C SER A 38 75.19 9.52 39.46
N ARG A 39 75.35 10.71 40.06
CA ARG A 39 76.65 11.27 40.48
C ARG A 39 76.94 10.84 41.91
N VAL A 40 78.11 10.24 42.15
CA VAL A 40 78.64 9.92 43.49
C VAL A 40 79.78 10.91 43.79
N LEU A 41 79.77 11.49 45.00
CA LEU A 41 80.79 12.43 45.48
C LEU A 41 81.95 11.66 46.15
N SER A 42 83.18 12.08 45.86
CA SER A 42 84.44 11.55 46.43
C SER A 42 84.73 12.20 47.77
N GLU A 43 84.96 11.41 48.82
CA GLU A 43 85.47 11.88 50.11
C GLU A 43 86.98 12.11 49.99
N GLY A 44 87.46 13.26 50.50
CA GLY A 44 88.88 13.60 50.59
C GLY A 44 89.29 13.68 52.07
N ASP A 45 90.38 13.01 52.43
CA ASP A 45 90.87 12.90 53.80
C ASP A 45 91.34 14.26 54.34
N THR A 46 90.62 14.78 55.33
CA THR A 46 91.02 15.99 56.05
C THR A 46 91.81 15.57 57.29
N GLN A 47 93.10 15.93 57.33
CA GLN A 47 93.99 15.67 58.46
C GLN A 47 93.44 16.33 59.74
N SER A 48 93.02 15.51 60.71
CA SER A 48 92.42 15.97 61.96
C SER A 48 93.49 16.40 62.95
N SER A 49 93.46 17.67 63.35
CA SER A 49 94.24 18.16 64.50
C SER A 49 93.51 17.77 65.79
N SER A 50 94.11 16.91 66.61
CA SER A 50 93.54 16.45 67.89
C SER A 50 93.66 17.53 68.98
N TYR A 51 92.59 18.32 69.15
CA TYR A 51 92.43 19.28 70.25
C TYR A 51 91.51 18.75 71.36
N ASP A 52 91.33 17.43 71.44
CA ASP A 52 90.29 16.79 72.27
C ASP A 52 90.48 16.97 73.78
N ASN A 53 91.70 17.33 74.23
CA ASN A 53 92.03 17.47 75.66
C ASN A 53 92.22 18.93 76.13
N ASP A 54 92.06 19.92 75.25
CA ASP A 54 92.16 21.34 75.65
C ASP A 54 90.90 21.77 76.45
N PRO A 55 91.05 22.23 77.71
CA PRO A 55 89.92 22.69 78.53
C PRO A 55 89.12 23.85 77.91
N GLN A 56 89.77 24.71 77.13
CA GLN A 56 89.11 25.81 76.42
C GLN A 56 88.34 25.28 75.20
N MET A 57 88.95 24.36 74.43
CA MET A 57 88.30 23.74 73.28
C MET A 57 87.05 22.94 73.68
N LYS A 58 87.10 22.18 74.79
CA LYS A 58 85.92 21.47 75.33
C LYS A 58 84.77 22.42 75.66
N LYS A 59 85.05 23.60 76.23
CA LYS A 59 84.02 24.61 76.53
C LYS A 59 83.41 25.20 75.26
N VAL A 60 84.21 25.44 74.22
CA VAL A 60 83.74 25.93 72.91
C VAL A 60 82.91 24.85 72.22
N MET A 61 83.37 23.60 72.21
CA MET A 61 82.68 22.45 71.63
C MET A 61 81.33 22.21 72.30
N LYS A 62 81.27 22.29 73.65
CA LYS A 62 80.00 22.16 74.39
C LYS A 62 79.02 23.29 74.04
N LYS A 63 79.48 24.55 74.00
CA LYS A 63 78.64 25.68 73.54
C LYS A 63 78.18 25.53 72.10
N PHE A 64 79.02 24.97 71.22
CA PHE A 64 78.66 24.69 69.83
C PHE A 64 77.61 23.57 69.75
N GLN A 65 77.78 22.48 70.48
CA GLN A 65 76.83 21.37 70.56
C GLN A 65 75.48 21.81 71.13
N ASP A 66 75.47 22.62 72.19
CA ASP A 66 74.24 23.16 72.80
C ASP A 66 73.49 24.05 71.80
N ARG A 67 74.19 24.99 71.14
CA ARG A 67 73.62 25.87 70.11
C ARG A 67 73.16 25.11 68.86
N THR A 68 73.88 24.06 68.47
CA THR A 68 73.53 23.22 67.31
C THR A 68 72.30 22.37 67.62
N SER A 69 72.23 21.80 68.82
CA SER A 69 71.07 21.04 69.30
C SER A 69 69.82 21.90 69.40
N GLN A 70 69.96 23.18 69.81
CA GLN A 70 68.83 24.12 69.80
C GLN A 70 68.37 24.43 68.37
N ARG A 71 69.29 24.75 67.45
CA ARG A 71 68.95 25.00 66.04
C ARG A 71 68.30 23.81 65.35
N LEU A 72 68.75 22.59 65.66
CA LEU A 72 68.14 21.36 65.15
C LEU A 72 66.71 21.19 65.66
N ARG A 73 66.46 21.43 66.96
CA ARG A 73 65.09 21.43 67.51
C ARG A 73 64.18 22.48 66.86
N GLU A 74 64.66 23.71 66.69
CA GLU A 74 63.92 24.78 66.01
C GLU A 74 63.70 24.51 64.51
N TYR A 75 64.63 23.82 63.85
CA TYR A 75 64.46 23.35 62.47
C TYR A 75 63.40 22.25 62.39
N ASP A 76 63.48 21.25 63.27
CA ASP A 76 62.53 20.14 63.32
C ASP A 76 61.10 20.61 63.60
N GLU A 77 60.90 21.55 64.53
CA GLU A 77 59.58 22.13 64.81
C GLU A 77 59.04 22.92 63.60
N ARG A 78 59.87 23.73 62.93
CA ARG A 78 59.47 24.40 61.68
C ARG A 78 59.15 23.40 60.56
N MET A 79 59.89 22.30 60.49
CA MET A 79 59.69 21.25 59.50
C MET A 79 58.42 20.45 59.77
N LYS A 80 58.09 20.15 61.02
CA LYS A 80 56.81 19.52 61.41
C LYS A 80 55.62 20.34 60.91
N GLY A 81 55.59 21.63 61.21
CA GLY A 81 54.50 22.53 60.78
C GLY A 81 54.36 22.61 59.25
N LYS A 82 55.48 22.71 58.52
CA LYS A 82 55.47 22.70 57.05
C LYS A 82 54.99 21.37 56.48
N ARG A 83 55.47 20.23 57.01
CA ARG A 83 55.05 18.89 56.59
C ARG A 83 53.56 18.66 56.80
N GLN A 84 53.01 19.10 57.93
CA GLN A 84 51.60 18.97 58.24
C GLN A 84 50.71 19.75 57.26
N LYS A 85 51.05 21.01 56.97
CA LYS A 85 50.34 21.82 55.96
C LYS A 85 50.31 21.16 54.57
N HIS A 86 51.42 20.56 54.14
CA HIS A 86 51.49 19.87 52.84
C HIS A 86 50.69 18.56 52.81
N LYS A 87 50.59 17.87 53.95
CA LYS A 87 49.76 16.66 54.10
C LYS A 87 48.27 17.02 53.99
N GLU A 88 47.83 18.03 54.73
CA GLU A 88 46.44 18.53 54.65
C GLU A 88 46.08 19.03 53.24
N GLN A 89 47.00 19.73 52.56
CA GLN A 89 46.78 20.20 51.20
C GLN A 89 46.65 19.02 50.21
N ARG A 90 47.45 17.97 50.37
CA ARG A 90 47.33 16.74 49.56
C ARG A 90 46.01 16.03 49.83
N ASP A 91 45.63 15.86 51.08
CA ASP A 91 44.40 15.17 51.47
C ASP A 91 43.16 15.91 50.91
N LYS A 92 43.15 17.26 50.98
CA LYS A 92 42.12 18.11 50.36
C LYS A 92 42.07 17.93 48.84
N ASN A 93 43.22 17.88 48.16
CA ASN A 93 43.27 17.69 46.70
C ASN A 93 42.82 16.28 46.29
N ILE A 94 43.20 15.25 47.04
CA ILE A 94 42.76 13.87 46.82
C ILE A 94 41.24 13.76 47.00
N GLN A 95 40.67 14.35 48.04
CA GLN A 95 39.21 14.40 48.22
C GLN A 95 38.50 15.05 47.02
N LYS A 96 39.00 16.19 46.53
CA LYS A 96 38.43 16.85 45.33
C LYS A 96 38.49 15.97 44.09
N ILE A 97 39.57 15.21 43.90
CA ILE A 97 39.71 14.28 42.76
C ILE A 97 38.70 13.14 42.88
N ILE A 98 38.57 12.54 44.06
CA ILE A 98 37.62 11.46 44.33
C ILE A 98 36.18 11.93 44.08
N GLU A 99 35.80 13.10 44.61
CA GLU A 99 34.45 13.63 44.43
C GLU A 99 34.16 13.96 42.96
N LYS A 100 35.13 14.52 42.23
CA LYS A 100 35.02 14.80 40.80
C LYS A 100 34.87 13.51 39.99
N ASP A 101 35.61 12.45 40.33
CA ASP A 101 35.49 11.15 39.64
C ASP A 101 34.14 10.48 39.93
N LYS A 102 33.67 10.54 41.18
CA LYS A 102 32.31 10.07 41.55
C LYS A 102 31.23 10.78 40.73
N ARG A 103 31.26 12.12 40.65
CA ARG A 103 30.30 12.90 39.84
C ARG A 103 30.35 12.53 38.35
N LYS A 104 31.55 12.35 37.78
CA LYS A 104 31.72 11.95 36.37
C LYS A 104 31.14 10.56 36.12
N ARG A 105 31.44 9.57 36.97
CA ARG A 105 30.88 8.21 36.85
C ARG A 105 29.35 8.22 36.96
N GLN A 106 28.80 9.03 37.84
CA GLN A 106 27.34 9.16 38.00
C GLN A 106 26.68 9.71 36.72
N LYS A 107 27.22 10.79 36.14
CA LYS A 107 26.72 11.35 34.87
C LYS A 107 26.74 10.34 33.73
N HIS A 108 27.80 9.54 33.62
CA HIS A 108 27.87 8.50 32.59
C HIS A 108 26.86 7.37 32.81
N LYS A 109 26.56 6.99 34.06
CA LYS A 109 25.52 6.01 34.38
C LYS A 109 24.14 6.53 33.98
N GLU A 110 23.78 7.74 34.40
CA GLU A 110 22.50 8.37 34.01
C GLU A 110 22.34 8.49 32.49
N GLN A 111 23.41 8.85 31.77
CA GLN A 111 23.38 8.93 30.31
C GLN A 111 23.10 7.56 29.67
N ARG A 112 23.72 6.49 30.21
CA ARG A 112 23.48 5.11 29.75
C ARG A 112 22.05 4.68 30.03
N ASP A 113 21.53 4.95 31.22
CA ASP A 113 20.17 4.58 31.61
C ASP A 113 19.12 5.30 30.74
N LYS A 114 19.32 6.60 30.45
CA LYS A 114 18.49 7.37 29.52
C LYS A 114 18.50 6.78 28.10
N ASN A 115 19.68 6.40 27.60
CA ASN A 115 19.79 5.80 26.27
C ASN A 115 19.13 4.42 26.20
N ILE A 116 19.26 3.60 27.26
CA ILE A 116 18.61 2.29 27.36
C ILE A 116 17.09 2.43 27.38
N GLN A 117 16.54 3.33 28.19
CA GLN A 117 15.09 3.61 28.21
C GLN A 117 14.57 3.99 26.81
N LYS A 118 15.30 4.87 26.10
CA LYS A 118 14.92 5.30 24.75
C LYS A 118 14.90 4.15 23.73
N ILE A 119 15.80 3.18 23.87
CA ILE A 119 15.85 1.97 23.02
C ILE A 119 14.65 1.06 23.34
N ILE A 120 14.36 0.84 24.63
CA ILE A 120 13.23 0.01 25.07
C ILE A 120 11.89 0.58 24.58
N GLU A 121 11.66 1.89 24.74
CA GLU A 121 10.44 2.53 24.24
C GLU A 121 10.29 2.40 22.72
N LYS A 122 11.39 2.56 21.98
CA LYS A 122 11.38 2.44 20.52
C LYS A 122 11.03 1.01 20.07
N ASP A 123 11.61 0.00 20.70
CA ASP A 123 11.32 -1.40 20.37
C ASP A 123 9.90 -1.80 20.80
N LYS A 124 9.38 -1.25 21.91
CA LYS A 124 7.96 -1.42 22.34
C LYS A 124 6.98 -0.81 21.33
N ARG A 125 7.28 0.37 20.76
CA ARG A 125 6.46 0.96 19.67
C ARG A 125 6.55 0.17 18.37
N GLU A 126 7.73 -0.32 18.00
CA GLU A 126 7.88 -1.16 16.81
C GLU A 126 7.09 -2.48 16.96
N LYS A 127 7.12 -3.11 18.15
CA LYS A 127 6.39 -4.34 18.43
C LYS A 127 4.87 -4.15 18.37
N SER A 128 4.34 -3.06 18.94
CA SER A 128 2.89 -2.78 18.92
C SER A 128 2.36 -2.39 17.54
N LEU A 129 3.17 -1.72 16.71
CA LEU A 129 2.81 -1.46 15.32
C LEU A 129 2.72 -2.75 14.50
N VAL A 130 3.64 -3.69 14.72
CA VAL A 130 3.60 -5.00 14.06
C VAL A 130 2.37 -5.80 14.48
N GLU A 131 2.08 -5.85 15.78
CA GLU A 131 0.91 -6.58 16.31
C GLU A 131 -0.41 -6.01 15.79
N LYS A 132 -0.51 -4.67 15.64
CA LYS A 132 -1.68 -4.02 15.03
C LYS A 132 -1.81 -4.35 13.54
N VAL A 133 -0.70 -4.36 12.79
CA VAL A 133 -0.71 -4.70 11.35
C VAL A 133 -1.03 -6.18 11.14
N GLU A 134 -0.53 -7.07 11.99
CA GLU A 134 -0.80 -8.51 11.93
C GLU A 134 -2.26 -8.82 12.28
N LYS A 135 -2.81 -8.19 13.32
CA LYS A 135 -4.24 -8.29 13.66
C LYS A 135 -5.14 -7.69 12.57
N GLY A 136 -4.70 -6.62 11.92
CA GLY A 136 -5.36 -6.04 10.75
C GLY A 136 -5.35 -6.99 9.55
N CYS A 137 -4.21 -7.62 9.25
CA CYS A 137 -4.05 -8.57 8.16
C CYS A 137 -4.83 -9.87 8.40
N LEU A 138 -4.89 -10.36 9.64
CA LEU A 138 -5.67 -11.54 10.01
C LEU A 138 -7.17 -11.26 9.91
N ARG A 139 -7.63 -10.08 10.35
CA ARG A 139 -9.03 -9.65 10.14
C ARG A 139 -9.38 -9.47 8.66
N CYS A 140 -8.48 -8.92 7.86
CA CYS A 140 -8.67 -8.81 6.41
C CYS A 140 -8.69 -10.19 5.72
N GLY A 141 -7.81 -11.11 6.14
CA GLY A 141 -7.77 -12.48 5.62
C GLY A 141 -9.00 -13.32 5.99
N CYS A 142 -9.55 -13.16 7.21
CA CYS A 142 -10.80 -13.82 7.60
C CYS A 142 -12.04 -13.19 6.94
N ALA A 143 -12.05 -11.86 6.76
CA ALA A 143 -13.12 -11.18 6.02
C ALA A 143 -13.15 -11.58 4.54
N LEU A 144 -11.98 -11.64 3.89
CA LEU A 144 -11.86 -12.03 2.48
C LEU A 144 -11.96 -13.56 2.27
N GLY A 145 -11.54 -14.37 3.24
CA GLY A 145 -11.43 -15.83 3.10
C GLY A 145 -12.58 -16.66 3.67
N GLY A 146 -13.44 -16.12 4.55
CA GLY A 146 -14.41 -16.96 5.29
C GLY A 146 -15.88 -16.51 5.28
N GLY A 147 -16.19 -15.22 5.12
CA GLY A 147 -17.56 -14.72 5.31
C GLY A 147 -18.16 -13.93 4.14
N VAL A 148 -17.33 -13.29 3.31
CA VAL A 148 -17.82 -12.44 2.20
C VAL A 148 -18.14 -13.26 0.95
N LEU A 149 -17.41 -14.35 0.69
CA LEU A 149 -17.63 -15.19 -0.50
C LEU A 149 -19.05 -15.78 -0.63
N PRO A 150 -19.68 -16.34 0.43
CA PRO A 150 -21.03 -16.89 0.32
C PRO A 150 -22.10 -15.81 0.12
N VAL A 151 -21.99 -14.69 0.85
CA VAL A 151 -22.97 -13.60 0.81
C VAL A 151 -22.85 -12.79 -0.48
N TRP A 152 -21.62 -12.47 -0.93
CA TRP A 152 -21.44 -11.83 -2.23
C TRP A 152 -21.77 -12.75 -3.39
N GLY A 153 -21.54 -14.07 -3.28
CA GLY A 153 -21.99 -15.04 -4.29
C GLY A 153 -23.51 -15.08 -4.43
N LEU A 154 -24.25 -15.05 -3.32
CA LEU A 154 -25.71 -15.01 -3.31
C LEU A 154 -26.28 -13.67 -3.80
N VAL A 155 -25.72 -12.54 -3.34
CA VAL A 155 -26.17 -11.20 -3.76
C VAL A 155 -25.82 -10.97 -5.23
N SER A 156 -24.61 -11.29 -5.68
CA SER A 156 -24.26 -11.15 -7.10
C SER A 156 -25.11 -12.05 -7.97
N GLY A 157 -25.32 -13.32 -7.61
CA GLY A 157 -26.17 -14.24 -8.36
C GLY A 157 -27.61 -13.75 -8.53
N LEU A 158 -28.22 -13.21 -7.47
CA LEU A 158 -29.57 -12.66 -7.52
C LEU A 158 -29.65 -11.42 -8.43
N TRP A 159 -28.68 -10.51 -8.31
CA TRP A 159 -28.60 -9.32 -9.17
C TRP A 159 -28.36 -9.68 -10.64
N TYR A 160 -27.49 -10.65 -10.93
CA TYR A 160 -27.27 -11.14 -12.29
C TYR A 160 -28.54 -11.78 -12.88
N ALA A 161 -29.30 -12.55 -12.10
CA ALA A 161 -30.54 -13.16 -12.57
C ALA A 161 -31.61 -12.11 -12.90
N THR A 162 -31.84 -11.15 -12.00
CA THR A 162 -32.81 -10.06 -12.21
C THR A 162 -32.42 -9.18 -13.39
N LEU A 163 -31.13 -8.82 -13.50
CA LEU A 163 -30.63 -8.03 -14.63
C LEU A 163 -30.78 -8.80 -15.95
N SER A 164 -30.44 -10.09 -15.98
CA SER A 164 -30.57 -10.93 -17.18
C SER A 164 -32.01 -11.04 -17.64
N GLN A 165 -32.96 -11.20 -16.71
CA GLN A 165 -34.39 -11.18 -17.01
C GLN A 165 -34.83 -9.82 -17.57
N HIS A 166 -34.36 -8.72 -16.98
CA HIS A 166 -34.71 -7.37 -17.44
C HIS A 166 -34.18 -7.08 -18.83
N VAL A 167 -32.90 -7.40 -19.10
CA VAL A 167 -32.27 -7.24 -20.43
C VAL A 167 -32.97 -8.10 -21.47
N THR A 168 -33.35 -9.34 -21.11
CA THR A 168 -34.10 -10.22 -22.02
C THR A 168 -35.46 -9.62 -22.37
N LYS A 169 -36.17 -9.03 -21.40
CA LYS A 169 -37.46 -8.38 -21.62
C LYS A 169 -37.34 -7.16 -22.54
N LEU A 170 -36.34 -6.30 -22.32
CA LEU A 170 -36.07 -5.14 -23.17
C LEU A 170 -35.71 -5.57 -24.59
N ALA A 171 -34.85 -6.58 -24.74
CA ALA A 171 -34.46 -7.11 -26.04
C ALA A 171 -35.65 -7.69 -26.81
N ILE A 172 -36.54 -8.43 -26.14
CA ILE A 172 -37.78 -8.93 -26.76
C ILE A 172 -38.65 -7.75 -27.20
N GLN A 173 -38.85 -6.74 -26.36
CA GLN A 173 -39.65 -5.55 -26.71
C GLN A 173 -39.08 -4.81 -27.92
N LYS A 174 -37.75 -4.62 -27.99
CA LYS A 174 -37.09 -3.99 -29.13
C LYS A 174 -37.17 -4.83 -30.40
N GLY A 175 -37.04 -6.15 -30.25
CA GLY A 175 -37.28 -7.10 -31.34
C GLY A 175 -38.70 -6.98 -31.88
N ILE A 176 -39.71 -6.90 -31.01
CA ILE A 176 -41.12 -6.76 -31.40
C ILE A 176 -41.33 -5.46 -32.18
N GLU A 177 -40.83 -4.34 -31.68
CA GLU A 177 -40.92 -3.04 -32.36
C GLU A 177 -40.35 -3.13 -33.79
N LYS A 178 -39.14 -3.68 -33.95
CA LYS A 178 -38.50 -3.85 -35.26
C LYS A 178 -39.22 -4.85 -36.17
N GLY A 179 -39.74 -5.93 -35.60
CA GLY A 179 -40.56 -6.91 -36.33
C GLY A 179 -41.85 -6.29 -36.85
N ILE A 180 -42.53 -5.47 -36.04
CA ILE A 180 -43.76 -4.77 -36.43
C ILE A 180 -43.49 -3.72 -37.52
N GLU A 181 -42.43 -2.91 -37.38
CA GLU A 181 -42.02 -1.95 -38.42
C GLU A 181 -41.81 -2.65 -39.77
N ALA A 182 -41.05 -3.75 -39.76
CA ALA A 182 -40.80 -4.53 -40.96
C ALA A 182 -42.09 -5.15 -41.52
N GLY A 183 -42.96 -5.68 -40.67
CA GLY A 183 -44.22 -6.28 -41.12
C GLY A 183 -45.20 -5.25 -41.69
N LEU A 184 -45.29 -4.04 -41.12
CA LEU A 184 -46.09 -2.95 -41.70
C LEU A 184 -45.55 -2.54 -43.08
N ALA A 185 -44.23 -2.41 -43.24
CA ALA A 185 -43.61 -2.12 -44.53
C ALA A 185 -43.88 -3.24 -45.57
N GLN A 186 -43.79 -4.51 -45.14
CA GLN A 186 -44.14 -5.63 -46.00
C GLN A 186 -45.62 -5.61 -46.38
N MET A 187 -46.53 -5.31 -45.46
CA MET A 187 -47.96 -5.19 -45.76
C MET A 187 -48.25 -4.09 -46.79
N ASN A 188 -47.62 -2.92 -46.61
CA ASN A 188 -47.78 -1.80 -47.52
C ASN A 188 -47.32 -2.15 -48.93
N SER A 189 -46.19 -2.86 -49.06
CA SER A 189 -45.70 -3.29 -50.37
C SER A 189 -46.55 -4.39 -51.01
N ILE A 190 -47.26 -5.25 -50.25
CA ILE A 190 -48.27 -6.15 -50.81
C ILE A 190 -49.40 -5.33 -51.45
N PHE A 191 -49.89 -4.32 -50.74
CA PHE A 191 -50.97 -3.47 -51.25
C PHE A 191 -50.55 -2.74 -52.52
N GLN A 192 -49.38 -2.09 -52.51
CA GLN A 192 -48.85 -1.33 -53.65
C GLN A 192 -48.61 -2.20 -54.89
N SER A 193 -48.18 -3.46 -54.73
CA SER A 193 -47.99 -4.35 -55.88
C SER A 193 -49.29 -4.75 -56.56
N THR A 194 -50.43 -4.56 -55.89
CA THR A 194 -51.73 -5.09 -56.33
C THR A 194 -52.72 -3.98 -56.70
N SER A 195 -52.58 -2.79 -56.10
CA SER A 195 -53.43 -1.62 -56.34
C SER A 195 -52.58 -0.37 -56.56
N HIS A 196 -52.70 0.22 -57.75
CA HIS A 196 -51.95 1.43 -58.15
C HIS A 196 -52.64 2.74 -57.76
N ALA A 197 -53.92 2.71 -57.34
CA ALA A 197 -54.75 3.90 -57.11
C ALA A 197 -55.32 4.02 -55.68
N GLY A 198 -55.17 3.00 -54.84
CA GLY A 198 -55.70 3.01 -53.47
C GLY A 198 -54.77 3.71 -52.48
N LYS A 199 -55.34 4.30 -51.41
CA LYS A 199 -54.57 4.86 -50.30
C LYS A 199 -54.41 3.84 -49.18
N ILE A 200 -53.31 3.92 -48.45
CA ILE A 200 -53.01 3.04 -47.30
C ILE A 200 -53.20 3.85 -46.02
N PRO A 201 -53.96 3.36 -45.02
CA PRO A 201 -54.05 4.01 -43.73
C PRO A 201 -52.69 3.96 -43.02
N THR A 202 -52.29 5.07 -42.38
CA THR A 202 -51.04 5.11 -41.61
C THR A 202 -51.24 4.41 -40.27
N ILE A 203 -50.84 3.14 -40.20
CA ILE A 203 -50.86 2.34 -38.97
C ILE A 203 -49.50 2.45 -38.28
N THR A 204 -49.49 2.87 -37.01
CA THR A 204 -48.24 3.00 -36.25
C THR A 204 -47.90 1.73 -35.47
N THR A 205 -46.62 1.56 -35.14
CA THR A 205 -46.14 0.47 -34.26
C THR A 205 -46.82 0.52 -32.88
N GLU A 206 -47.07 1.71 -32.34
CA GLU A 206 -47.74 1.94 -31.07
C GLU A 206 -49.18 1.42 -31.06
N GLN A 207 -49.92 1.63 -32.16
CA GLN A 207 -51.28 1.11 -32.32
C GLN A 207 -51.29 -0.42 -32.33
N MET A 208 -50.31 -1.04 -32.99
CA MET A 208 -50.15 -2.50 -33.02
C MET A 208 -49.80 -3.06 -31.63
N LEU A 209 -48.90 -2.39 -30.89
CA LEU A 209 -48.46 -2.81 -29.55
C LEU A 209 -49.55 -2.66 -28.50
N SER A 210 -50.41 -1.64 -28.63
CA SER A 210 -51.52 -1.37 -27.71
C SER A 210 -52.56 -2.50 -27.68
N SER A 211 -52.55 -3.40 -28.66
CA SER A 211 -53.41 -4.58 -28.70
C SER A 211 -53.09 -5.64 -27.64
N GLY A 212 -51.87 -5.61 -27.07
CA GLY A 212 -51.38 -6.66 -26.16
C GLY A 212 -51.16 -8.02 -26.82
N LYS A 213 -51.32 -8.15 -28.15
CA LYS A 213 -51.18 -9.43 -28.88
C LYS A 213 -49.72 -9.81 -29.17
N PHE A 214 -48.84 -8.82 -29.25
CA PHE A 214 -47.42 -9.01 -29.60
C PHE A 214 -46.56 -8.78 -28.35
N THR A 215 -46.44 -9.80 -27.50
CA THR A 215 -45.72 -9.70 -26.21
C THR A 215 -44.45 -10.55 -26.16
N ASN A 216 -44.45 -11.71 -26.81
CA ASN A 216 -43.33 -12.65 -26.80
C ASN A 216 -42.69 -12.82 -28.18
N SER A 217 -43.45 -12.61 -29.25
CA SER A 217 -43.02 -12.80 -30.63
C SER A 217 -43.88 -11.96 -31.59
N VAL A 218 -43.44 -11.89 -32.84
CA VAL A 218 -44.17 -11.24 -33.93
C VAL A 218 -44.40 -12.27 -35.03
N ASN A 219 -45.67 -12.48 -35.38
CA ASN A 219 -46.08 -13.32 -36.51
C ASN A 219 -46.79 -12.45 -37.54
N PHE A 220 -46.36 -12.55 -38.80
CA PHE A 220 -46.88 -11.73 -39.89
C PHE A 220 -48.37 -11.95 -40.18
N TYR A 221 -48.89 -13.18 -40.01
CA TYR A 221 -50.31 -13.47 -40.14
C TYR A 221 -51.13 -12.83 -39.02
N ASP A 222 -50.67 -12.93 -37.77
CA ASP A 222 -51.34 -12.30 -36.63
C ASP A 222 -51.34 -10.78 -36.74
N MET A 223 -50.28 -10.21 -37.31
CA MET A 223 -50.24 -8.79 -37.69
C MET A 223 -51.33 -8.47 -38.72
N ALA A 224 -51.41 -9.22 -39.82
CA ALA A 224 -52.44 -9.02 -40.85
C ALA A 224 -53.86 -9.12 -40.27
N LYS A 225 -54.10 -10.13 -39.42
CA LYS A 225 -55.38 -10.34 -38.74
C LYS A 225 -55.73 -9.19 -37.80
N HIS A 226 -54.75 -8.70 -37.04
CA HIS A 226 -54.98 -7.57 -36.17
C HIS A 226 -55.23 -6.27 -36.95
N ILE A 227 -54.47 -6.03 -38.02
CA ILE A 227 -54.71 -4.91 -38.93
C ILE A 227 -56.14 -4.96 -39.46
N ASN A 228 -56.61 -6.12 -39.96
CA ASN A 228 -57.99 -6.29 -40.44
C ASN A 228 -59.03 -5.91 -39.37
N SER A 229 -58.78 -6.25 -38.09
CA SER A 229 -59.68 -5.89 -36.98
C SER A 229 -59.70 -4.40 -36.62
N MET A 230 -58.75 -3.60 -37.13
CA MET A 230 -58.71 -2.15 -36.92
C MET A 230 -59.49 -1.37 -37.98
N ARG A 231 -60.20 -2.04 -38.90
CA ARG A 231 -61.00 -1.42 -39.95
C ARG A 231 -61.91 -0.31 -39.42
N ASP A 232 -62.62 -0.56 -38.32
CA ASP A 232 -63.59 0.38 -37.75
C ASP A 232 -62.96 1.69 -37.27
N LYS A 233 -61.63 1.74 -37.08
CA LYS A 233 -60.89 2.94 -36.67
C LYS A 233 -60.54 3.86 -37.84
N PHE A 234 -60.65 3.38 -39.09
CA PHE A 234 -60.28 4.11 -40.30
C PHE A 234 -61.42 4.03 -41.32
N GLN A 235 -62.48 4.82 -41.07
CA GLN A 235 -63.76 4.77 -41.80
C GLN A 235 -63.78 5.58 -43.11
N GLU A 236 -62.64 6.06 -43.59
CA GLU A 236 -62.58 6.82 -44.83
C GLU A 236 -62.69 5.87 -46.05
N SER A 237 -63.63 6.14 -46.95
CA SER A 237 -63.89 5.32 -48.16
C SER A 237 -62.66 5.16 -49.06
N MET A 238 -61.67 6.04 -48.94
CA MET A 238 -60.40 5.94 -49.67
C MET A 238 -59.54 4.72 -49.27
N TYR A 239 -59.84 4.07 -48.14
CA TYR A 239 -59.15 2.86 -47.65
C TYR A 239 -59.90 1.55 -47.95
N ASP A 240 -61.07 1.59 -48.60
CA ASP A 240 -61.91 0.40 -48.81
C ASP A 240 -61.18 -0.71 -49.58
N GLN A 241 -60.40 -0.33 -50.60
CA GLN A 241 -59.58 -1.26 -51.37
C GLN A 241 -58.52 -1.97 -50.51
N PHE A 242 -57.91 -1.25 -49.57
CA PHE A 242 -56.94 -1.81 -48.62
C PHE A 242 -57.62 -2.84 -47.72
N TRP A 243 -58.79 -2.53 -47.19
CA TRP A 243 -59.53 -3.40 -46.29
C TRP A 243 -60.08 -4.66 -46.96
N LEU A 244 -60.54 -4.56 -48.21
CA LEU A 244 -60.95 -5.72 -48.99
C LEU A 244 -59.77 -6.68 -49.24
N GLN A 245 -58.61 -6.13 -49.59
CA GLN A 245 -57.41 -6.92 -49.87
C GLN A 245 -56.87 -7.62 -48.61
N ILE A 246 -56.72 -6.89 -47.50
CA ILE A 246 -56.31 -7.48 -46.21
C ILE A 246 -57.34 -8.50 -45.72
N GLY A 247 -58.62 -8.20 -45.88
CA GLY A 247 -59.72 -9.10 -45.53
C GLY A 247 -59.64 -10.42 -46.28
N GLY A 248 -59.45 -10.40 -47.61
CA GLY A 248 -59.34 -11.61 -48.41
C GLY A 248 -58.10 -12.45 -48.06
N MET A 249 -56.98 -11.81 -47.73
CA MET A 249 -55.76 -12.53 -47.29
C MET A 249 -55.92 -13.27 -45.97
N VAL A 250 -56.68 -12.70 -45.04
CA VAL A 250 -56.83 -13.25 -43.68
C VAL A 250 -58.02 -14.20 -43.58
N ASN A 251 -59.14 -13.87 -44.22
CA ASN A 251 -60.42 -14.56 -44.01
C ASN A 251 -60.66 -15.71 -44.99
N ASP A 252 -60.21 -15.61 -46.24
CA ASP A 252 -60.63 -16.55 -47.29
C ASP A 252 -59.68 -17.76 -47.44
N GLY A 253 -58.40 -17.60 -47.08
CA GLY A 253 -57.37 -18.64 -47.26
C GLY A 253 -56.84 -19.29 -45.98
N GLY A 254 -57.09 -18.70 -44.81
CA GLY A 254 -56.49 -19.14 -43.54
C GLY A 254 -54.96 -18.99 -43.49
N ILE A 255 -54.37 -19.42 -42.37
CA ILE A 255 -52.93 -19.23 -42.08
C ILE A 255 -52.01 -19.96 -43.08
N ASP A 256 -52.40 -21.14 -43.57
CA ASP A 256 -51.57 -21.95 -44.46
C ASP A 256 -51.41 -21.30 -45.84
N THR A 257 -52.52 -20.81 -46.40
CA THR A 257 -52.51 -20.09 -47.68
C THR A 257 -51.75 -18.79 -47.55
N PHE A 258 -51.97 -18.04 -46.47
CA PHE A 258 -51.21 -16.82 -46.19
C PHE A 258 -49.71 -17.09 -46.12
N ASN A 259 -49.29 -18.12 -45.38
CA ASN A 259 -47.88 -18.47 -45.22
C ASN A 259 -47.24 -18.92 -46.54
N LYS A 260 -47.98 -19.68 -47.37
CA LYS A 260 -47.51 -20.14 -48.69
C LYS A 260 -47.15 -18.98 -49.61
N TYR A 261 -47.96 -17.92 -49.66
CA TYR A 261 -47.72 -16.77 -50.53
C TYR A 261 -46.81 -15.70 -49.93
N ASN A 262 -46.63 -15.70 -48.60
CA ASN A 262 -45.86 -14.66 -47.90
C ASN A 262 -44.54 -15.17 -47.28
N GLY A 263 -44.06 -16.35 -47.65
CA GLY A 263 -42.86 -16.96 -47.04
C GLY A 263 -41.64 -16.03 -46.95
N ALA A 264 -41.30 -15.32 -48.03
CA ALA A 264 -40.19 -14.36 -48.02
C ALA A 264 -40.44 -13.15 -47.08
N ARG A 265 -41.68 -12.69 -46.99
CA ARG A 265 -42.08 -11.57 -46.13
C ARG A 265 -42.09 -11.99 -44.66
N ILE A 266 -42.55 -13.20 -44.36
CA ILE A 266 -42.48 -13.82 -43.03
C ILE A 266 -41.02 -13.93 -42.59
N ALA A 267 -40.14 -14.42 -43.45
CA ALA A 267 -38.71 -14.49 -43.16
C ALA A 267 -38.10 -13.10 -42.89
N ALA A 268 -38.51 -12.08 -43.65
CA ALA A 268 -38.05 -10.70 -43.41
C ALA A 268 -38.50 -10.14 -42.05
N VAL A 269 -39.75 -10.39 -41.65
CA VAL A 269 -40.29 -9.98 -40.35
C VAL A 269 -39.57 -10.70 -39.21
N SER A 270 -39.39 -12.01 -39.33
CA SER A 270 -38.65 -12.81 -38.35
C SER A 270 -37.19 -12.36 -38.23
N ASN A 271 -36.53 -12.09 -39.36
CA ASN A 271 -35.17 -11.56 -39.37
C ASN A 271 -35.06 -10.17 -38.72
N ALA A 272 -36.04 -9.28 -38.95
CA ALA A 272 -36.07 -7.96 -38.32
C ALA A 272 -36.27 -8.06 -36.80
N PHE A 273 -37.14 -8.98 -36.36
CA PHE A 273 -37.35 -9.29 -34.95
C PHE A 273 -36.06 -9.78 -34.27
N GLU A 274 -35.42 -10.80 -34.84
CA GLU A 274 -34.19 -11.36 -34.26
C GLU A 274 -33.03 -10.36 -34.29
N LYS A 275 -32.88 -9.58 -35.37
CA LYS A 275 -31.87 -8.51 -35.44
C LYS A 275 -32.09 -7.42 -34.41
N GLY A 276 -33.34 -6.98 -34.21
CA GLY A 276 -33.69 -5.97 -33.21
C GLY A 276 -33.38 -6.46 -31.79
N LYS A 277 -33.73 -7.71 -31.50
CA LYS A 277 -33.45 -8.37 -30.22
C LYS A 277 -31.94 -8.52 -29.97
N ALA A 278 -31.19 -9.00 -30.97
CA ALA A 278 -29.75 -9.18 -30.86
C ALA A 278 -29.01 -7.84 -30.67
N ALA A 279 -29.43 -6.78 -31.38
CA ALA A 279 -28.82 -5.45 -31.26
C ALA A 279 -28.99 -4.87 -29.85
N GLU A 280 -30.19 -4.96 -29.27
CA GLU A 280 -30.46 -4.49 -27.90
C GLU A 280 -29.70 -5.34 -26.86
N PHE A 281 -29.62 -6.66 -27.06
CA PHE A 281 -28.85 -7.51 -26.16
C PHE A 281 -27.34 -7.19 -26.20
N ALA A 282 -26.80 -6.89 -27.39
CA ALA A 282 -25.41 -6.51 -27.58
C ALA A 282 -25.06 -5.17 -26.92
N SER A 283 -25.95 -4.16 -26.97
CA SER A 283 -25.70 -2.86 -26.33
C SER A 283 -25.58 -2.98 -24.82
N HIS A 284 -26.44 -3.77 -24.16
CA HIS A 284 -26.38 -3.95 -22.70
C HIS A 284 -25.21 -4.83 -22.24
N THR A 285 -24.86 -5.87 -23.01
CA THR A 285 -23.71 -6.74 -22.67
C THR A 285 -22.36 -6.05 -22.88
N SER A 286 -22.23 -5.17 -23.87
CA SER A 286 -20.99 -4.41 -24.10
C SER A 286 -20.65 -3.48 -22.91
N LEU A 287 -21.66 -2.84 -22.31
CA LEU A 287 -21.50 -2.02 -21.10
C LEU A 287 -21.02 -2.85 -19.89
N LEU A 288 -21.56 -4.06 -19.73
CA LEU A 288 -21.15 -4.98 -18.67
C LEU A 288 -19.69 -5.44 -18.87
N SER A 289 -19.29 -5.73 -20.10
CA SER A 289 -17.92 -6.15 -20.38
C SER A 289 -16.88 -5.08 -19.99
N ASN A 290 -17.15 -3.80 -20.28
CA ASN A 290 -16.26 -2.70 -19.92
C ASN A 290 -16.15 -2.50 -18.40
N THR A 291 -17.27 -2.62 -17.68
CA THR A 291 -17.29 -2.49 -16.22
C THR A 291 -16.61 -3.66 -15.52
N ILE A 292 -16.78 -4.89 -16.04
CA ILE A 292 -16.07 -6.08 -15.57
C ILE A 292 -14.56 -5.92 -15.78
N ILE A 293 -14.12 -5.47 -16.96
CA ILE A 293 -12.70 -5.23 -17.24
C ILE A 293 -12.12 -4.20 -16.28
N ALA A 294 -12.82 -3.07 -16.06
CA ALA A 294 -12.38 -2.04 -15.11
C ALA A 294 -12.26 -2.57 -13.67
N SER A 295 -13.20 -3.41 -13.23
CA SER A 295 -13.16 -4.07 -11.92
C SER A 295 -11.94 -5.00 -11.78
N VAL A 296 -11.68 -5.85 -12.79
CA VAL A 296 -10.53 -6.76 -12.80
C VAL A 296 -9.21 -5.99 -12.75
N VAL A 297 -9.07 -4.93 -13.55
CA VAL A 297 -7.89 -4.06 -13.54
C VAL A 297 -7.68 -3.43 -12.16
N THR A 298 -8.76 -2.97 -11.52
CA THR A 298 -8.68 -2.37 -10.18
C THR A 298 -8.21 -3.38 -9.13
N ILE A 299 -8.71 -4.61 -9.16
CA ILE A 299 -8.28 -5.69 -8.25
C ILE A 299 -6.79 -6.00 -8.46
N LEU A 300 -6.33 -6.09 -9.72
CA LEU A 300 -4.91 -6.34 -10.02
C LEU A 300 -3.99 -5.24 -9.49
N VAL A 301 -4.41 -3.97 -9.57
CA VAL A 301 -3.66 -2.84 -9.00
C VAL A 301 -3.56 -2.94 -7.49
N ILE A 302 -4.66 -3.27 -6.78
CA ILE A 302 -4.66 -3.45 -5.32
C ILE A 302 -3.73 -4.59 -4.91
N VAL A 303 -3.78 -5.73 -5.61
CA VAL A 303 -2.89 -6.88 -5.35
C VAL A 303 -1.42 -6.50 -5.57
N LEU A 304 -1.10 -5.77 -6.64
CA LEU A 304 0.26 -5.28 -6.89
C LEU A 304 0.76 -4.37 -5.75
N VAL A 305 -0.07 -3.44 -5.28
CA VAL A 305 0.30 -2.55 -4.15
C VAL A 305 0.55 -3.37 -2.87
N MET A 306 -0.29 -4.36 -2.57
CA MET A 306 -0.09 -5.27 -1.42
C MET A 306 1.23 -6.05 -1.54
N ILE A 307 1.58 -6.55 -2.73
CA ILE A 307 2.84 -7.26 -2.97
C ILE A 307 4.04 -6.33 -2.75
N ILE A 308 3.99 -5.08 -3.26
CA ILE A 308 5.07 -4.10 -3.07
C ILE A 308 5.28 -3.82 -1.58
N ILE A 309 4.20 -3.53 -0.84
CA ILE A 309 4.26 -3.29 0.61
C ILE A 309 4.83 -4.52 1.34
N TYR A 310 4.38 -5.72 0.98
CA TYR A 310 4.88 -6.98 1.55
C TYR A 310 6.39 -7.15 1.31
N LEU A 311 6.89 -6.89 0.09
CA LEU A 311 8.30 -6.99 -0.24
C LEU A 311 9.15 -5.99 0.56
N ILE A 312 8.67 -4.74 0.72
CA ILE A 312 9.34 -3.71 1.53
C ILE A 312 9.45 -4.18 3.00
N LEU A 313 8.36 -4.67 3.59
CA LEU A 313 8.34 -5.15 4.96
C LEU A 313 9.25 -6.38 5.15
N ARG A 314 9.22 -7.31 4.20
CA ARG A 314 10.09 -8.51 4.21
C ARG A 314 11.56 -8.13 4.13
N TYR A 315 11.91 -7.18 3.27
CA TYR A 315 13.27 -6.67 3.15
C TYR A 315 13.76 -6.04 4.46
N ARG A 316 12.93 -5.19 5.10
CA ARG A 316 13.25 -4.58 6.40
C ARG A 316 13.48 -5.62 7.50
N ARG A 317 12.67 -6.68 7.57
CA ARG A 317 12.86 -7.79 8.53
C ARG A 317 14.19 -8.50 8.33
N LYS A 318 14.54 -8.86 7.09
CA LYS A 318 15.85 -9.49 6.78
C LYS A 318 17.02 -8.61 7.22
N LYS A 319 16.94 -7.29 6.98
CA LYS A 319 17.99 -6.34 7.41
C LYS A 319 18.14 -6.27 8.93
N LYS A 320 17.03 -6.24 9.69
CA LYS A 320 17.05 -6.26 11.17
C LYS A 320 17.70 -7.55 11.71
N MET A 321 17.40 -8.70 11.11
CA MET A 321 17.98 -9.99 11.51
C MET A 321 19.49 -10.08 11.24
N LYS A 322 19.95 -9.63 10.07
CA LYS A 322 21.40 -9.57 9.77
C LYS A 322 22.18 -8.71 10.76
N LYS A 323 21.64 -7.53 11.10
CA LYS A 323 22.25 -6.65 12.13
C LYS A 323 22.31 -7.33 13.49
N LYS A 324 21.23 -7.98 13.94
CA LYS A 324 21.21 -8.73 15.20
C LYS A 324 22.30 -9.81 15.24
N ALA A 325 22.45 -10.57 14.17
CA ALA A 325 23.48 -11.61 14.06
C ALA A 325 24.92 -11.06 14.12
N GLN A 326 25.17 -9.85 13.58
CA GLN A 326 26.47 -9.19 13.70
C GLN A 326 26.75 -8.74 15.15
N TYR A 327 25.76 -8.15 15.83
CA TYR A 327 25.91 -7.73 17.22
C TYR A 327 26.12 -8.91 18.17
N THR A 328 25.41 -10.04 18.00
CA THR A 328 25.66 -11.24 18.81
C THR A 328 27.05 -11.83 18.61
N LYS A 329 27.59 -11.79 17.37
CA LYS A 329 28.97 -12.20 17.11
C LYS A 329 30.01 -11.31 17.80
N LEU A 330 29.77 -10.00 17.86
CA LEU A 330 30.65 -9.05 18.54
C LEU A 330 30.59 -9.19 20.07
N LEU A 331 29.44 -9.57 20.62
CA LEU A 331 29.23 -9.68 22.07
C LEU A 331 29.80 -10.98 22.68
N ASN A 332 29.96 -12.02 21.86
CA ASN A 332 30.52 -13.32 22.27
C ASN A 332 32.05 -13.43 22.08
N LYS A 333 32.70 -12.33 21.72
CA LYS A 333 34.16 -12.22 21.55
C LYS A 333 34.76 -11.48 22.73
#